data_AF-A0A3C1DH59-F1
#
_entry.id   AF-A0A3C1DH59-F1
#
_cell.length_a   1.000
_cell.length_b   1.000
_cell.length_c   1.000
_cell.angle_alpha   90.00
_cell.angle_beta   90.00
_cell.angle_gamma   90.00
#
_symmetry.space_group_name_H-M   'P 1'
#
loop_
_entity.id
_entity.type
_entity.pdbx_description
1 polymer ?
#
loop_
_entity_poly.entity_id
_entity_poly.type
_entity_poly.pdbx_seq_one_letter_code
_entity_poly.pdbx_strand_id
1 'polypeptide(L)'
;MQLITAGESHGPQLTAIVDGVPAGLRVSEESINADLARRQAGYGRGGRQAIERDTVRIVSGVRFGRTIGSPIALVVENRDWQNWTDRMAAFGDAPDDLKRETTPRPGHADLVGALKIDSNDCRDVLERASARETAARVAAAGIARELLVELGVEVFSYVTSIG
;
A
#
# COMPACT_ATOMS: atom_id res chain seq x y z
N MET A 1 1.75 18.10 7.58
CA MET A 1 1.63 16.63 7.53
C MET A 1 2.27 16.14 6.24
N GLN A 2 3.18 15.18 6.32
CA GLN A 2 3.86 14.56 5.16
C GLN A 2 3.57 13.06 5.13
N LEU A 3 3.54 12.47 3.93
CA LEU A 3 3.28 11.05 3.70
C LEU A 3 4.39 10.47 2.82
N ILE A 4 4.97 9.36 3.25
CA ILE A 4 5.84 8.51 2.43
C ILE A 4 5.27 7.08 2.46
N THR A 5 5.28 6.41 1.31
CA THR A 5 4.90 5.00 1.20
C THR A 5 6.07 4.18 0.66
N ALA A 6 6.14 2.91 1.06
CA ALA A 6 7.13 1.95 0.63
C ALA A 6 6.50 0.55 0.47
N GLY A 7 7.17 -0.31 -0.28
CA GLY A 7 6.79 -1.69 -0.50
C GLY A 7 6.31 -1.99 -1.91
N GLU A 8 6.63 -3.20 -2.32
CA GLU A 8 6.34 -3.80 -3.61
C GLU A 8 5.04 -4.59 -3.56
N SER A 9 4.40 -4.72 -4.72
CA SER A 9 3.16 -5.46 -4.88
C SER A 9 3.29 -6.89 -4.36
N HIS A 10 4.34 -7.62 -4.70
CA HIS A 10 4.57 -8.97 -4.19
C HIS A 10 5.72 -9.06 -3.18
N GLY A 11 6.14 -7.94 -2.58
CA GLY A 11 7.05 -7.94 -1.44
C GLY A 11 6.37 -8.42 -0.15
N PRO A 12 7.06 -8.47 0.99
CA PRO A 12 6.51 -8.99 2.25
C PRO A 12 5.38 -8.13 2.83
N GLN A 13 5.47 -6.81 2.65
CA GLN A 13 4.51 -5.86 3.20
C GLN A 13 4.59 -4.52 2.48
N LEU A 14 3.56 -3.70 2.67
CA LEU A 14 3.57 -2.28 2.41
C LEU A 14 3.76 -1.51 3.70
N THR A 15 4.43 -0.37 3.62
CA THR A 15 4.65 0.53 4.77
C THR A 15 4.26 1.95 4.40
N ALA A 16 3.65 2.69 5.32
CA ALA A 16 3.43 4.12 5.21
C ALA A 16 3.96 4.84 6.45
N ILE A 17 4.55 6.01 6.26
CA ILE A 17 4.99 6.89 7.33
C ILE A 17 4.24 8.20 7.18
N VAL A 18 3.52 8.58 8.23
CA VAL A 18 2.84 9.88 8.33
C VAL A 18 3.57 10.72 9.37
N ASP A 19 4.11 11.86 8.95
CA ASP A 19 4.84 12.78 9.81
C ASP A 19 4.13 14.13 9.96
N GLY A 20 4.38 14.81 11.08
CA GLY A 20 3.77 16.10 11.42
C GLY A 20 2.31 15.99 11.84
N VAL A 21 1.93 14.89 12.49
CA VAL A 21 0.60 14.72 13.10
C VAL A 21 0.64 15.25 14.53
N PRO A 22 -0.28 16.14 14.94
CA PRO A 22 -0.31 16.65 16.31
C PRO A 22 -0.45 15.52 17.33
N ALA A 23 0.22 15.64 18.48
CA ALA A 23 0.02 14.72 19.59
C ALA A 23 -1.40 14.84 20.18
N GLY A 24 -1.93 13.75 20.68
CA GLY A 24 -3.24 13.68 21.34
C GLY A 24 -4.41 13.33 20.42
N LEU A 25 -4.22 13.32 19.10
CA LEU A 25 -5.23 12.87 18.14
C LEU A 25 -5.63 11.42 18.44
N ARG A 26 -6.93 11.14 18.55
CA ARG A 26 -7.45 9.79 18.72
C ARG A 26 -7.29 9.03 17.40
N VAL A 27 -6.89 7.77 17.47
CA VAL A 27 -6.74 6.88 16.31
C VAL A 27 -7.52 5.61 16.56
N SER A 28 -8.38 5.20 15.62
CA SER A 28 -9.04 3.89 15.63
C SER A 28 -8.43 3.00 14.55
N GLU A 29 -7.92 1.84 14.99
CA GLU A 29 -7.46 0.80 14.08
C GLU A 29 -8.64 0.22 13.27
N GLU A 30 -9.80 0.10 13.90
CA GLU A 30 -11.03 -0.40 13.29
C GLU A 30 -11.50 0.50 12.14
N SER A 31 -11.48 1.82 12.32
CA SER A 31 -11.80 2.79 11.28
C SER A 31 -10.84 2.68 10.08
N ILE A 32 -9.53 2.54 10.32
CA ILE A 32 -8.54 2.36 9.25
C ILE A 32 -8.81 1.04 8.49
N ASN A 33 -9.07 -0.05 9.22
CA ASN A 33 -9.36 -1.36 8.64
C ASN A 33 -10.68 -1.36 7.85
N ALA A 34 -11.68 -0.59 8.25
CA ALA A 34 -12.90 -0.41 7.48
C ALA A 34 -12.63 0.26 6.12
N ASP A 35 -11.77 1.28 6.08
CA ASP A 35 -11.36 1.93 4.83
C ASP A 35 -10.51 1.01 3.95
N LEU A 36 -9.63 0.19 4.52
CA LEU A 36 -8.92 -0.87 3.79
C LEU A 36 -9.88 -1.89 3.19
N ALA A 37 -10.88 -2.36 3.94
CA ALA A 37 -11.90 -3.28 3.44
C ALA A 37 -12.73 -2.64 2.30
N ARG A 38 -13.10 -1.36 2.42
CA ARG A 38 -13.77 -0.61 1.34
C ARG A 38 -12.93 -0.57 0.07
N ARG A 39 -11.60 -0.44 0.17
CA ARG A 39 -10.67 -0.47 -0.97
C ARG A 39 -10.71 -1.82 -1.71
N GLN A 40 -10.93 -2.92 -0.99
CA GLN A 40 -11.02 -4.27 -1.56
C GLN A 40 -12.37 -4.56 -2.23
N ALA A 41 -13.41 -3.76 -1.94
CA ALA A 41 -14.75 -3.95 -2.45
C ALA A 41 -14.95 -3.44 -3.90
N GLY A 42 -16.11 -3.78 -4.47
CA GLY A 42 -16.57 -3.37 -5.80
C GLY A 42 -16.72 -4.53 -6.78
N TYR A 43 -17.77 -4.51 -7.59
CA TYR A 43 -17.97 -5.49 -8.67
C TYR A 43 -16.82 -5.37 -9.70
N GLY A 44 -16.32 -6.51 -10.20
CA GLY A 44 -15.22 -6.57 -11.16
C GLY A 44 -13.81 -6.53 -10.53
N ARG A 45 -13.68 -6.54 -9.20
CA ARG A 45 -12.38 -6.71 -8.54
C ARG A 45 -11.81 -8.11 -8.79
N GLY A 46 -10.54 -8.18 -9.17
CA GLY A 46 -9.87 -9.41 -9.56
C GLY A 46 -9.51 -10.36 -8.41
N GLY A 47 -9.04 -11.56 -8.77
CA GLY A 47 -8.80 -12.68 -7.83
C GLY A 47 -7.85 -12.38 -6.67
N ARG A 48 -6.93 -11.42 -6.81
CA ARG A 48 -6.03 -11.04 -5.72
C ARG A 48 -6.76 -10.49 -4.49
N GLN A 49 -7.90 -9.81 -4.66
CA GLN A 49 -8.70 -9.35 -3.52
C GLN A 49 -9.38 -10.50 -2.76
N ALA A 50 -9.42 -11.72 -3.31
CA ALA A 50 -9.86 -12.91 -2.58
C ALA A 50 -8.75 -13.52 -1.70
N ILE A 51 -7.49 -13.22 -2.00
CA ILE A 51 -6.32 -13.72 -1.26
C ILE A 51 -5.97 -12.75 -0.11
N GLU A 52 -5.83 -11.47 -0.43
CA GLU A 52 -5.45 -10.43 0.54
C GLU A 52 -6.60 -10.14 1.50
N ARG A 53 -6.31 -10.02 2.79
CA ARG A 53 -7.20 -9.41 3.78
C ARG A 53 -6.42 -8.34 4.50
N ASP A 54 -6.55 -7.12 3.99
CA ASP A 54 -5.71 -6.01 4.42
C ASP A 54 -6.13 -5.57 5.81
N THR A 55 -5.19 -5.62 6.76
CA THR A 55 -5.31 -5.00 8.07
C THR A 55 -4.06 -4.19 8.35
N VAL A 56 -4.23 -3.06 9.03
CA VAL A 56 -3.11 -2.20 9.42
C VAL A 56 -2.49 -2.70 10.72
N ARG A 57 -1.16 -2.66 10.79
CA ARG A 57 -0.39 -2.70 12.03
C ARG A 57 0.24 -1.33 12.25
N ILE A 58 -0.09 -0.68 13.35
CA ILE A 58 0.55 0.58 13.75
C ILE A 58 1.79 0.24 14.57
N VAL A 59 2.97 0.59 14.06
CA VAL A 59 4.26 0.18 14.64
C VAL A 59 5.06 1.33 15.26
N SER A 60 4.61 2.59 15.11
CA SER A 60 5.15 3.75 15.83
C SER A 60 4.13 4.89 15.95
N GLY A 61 4.46 5.94 16.71
CA GLY A 61 3.75 7.21 16.71
C GLY A 61 2.38 7.23 17.40
N VAL A 62 1.84 6.07 17.81
CA VAL A 62 0.58 5.93 18.55
C VAL A 62 0.80 5.13 19.83
N ARG A 63 0.24 5.61 20.94
CA ARG A 63 0.26 4.95 22.25
C ARG A 63 -1.10 5.08 22.91
N PHE A 64 -1.68 3.96 23.36
CA PHE A 64 -3.00 3.90 23.97
C PHE A 64 -4.11 4.57 23.14
N GLY A 65 -4.09 4.35 21.82
CA GLY A 65 -5.09 4.91 20.89
C GLY A 65 -4.95 6.41 20.62
N ARG A 66 -3.82 7.03 21.00
CA ARG A 66 -3.55 8.45 20.70
C ARG A 66 -2.19 8.65 20.08
N THR A 67 -2.09 9.61 19.16
CA THR A 67 -0.82 10.02 18.58
C THR A 67 0.07 10.68 19.64
N ILE A 68 1.39 10.52 19.52
CA ILE A 68 2.36 11.11 20.45
C ILE A 68 3.22 12.21 19.81
N GLY A 69 2.89 12.63 18.58
CA GLY A 69 3.59 13.69 17.85
C GLY A 69 4.84 13.24 17.10
N SER A 70 5.33 12.02 17.33
CA SER A 70 6.38 11.41 16.51
C SER A 70 5.80 10.76 15.24
N PRO A 71 6.64 10.45 14.24
CA PRO A 71 6.18 9.81 13.01
C PRO A 71 5.41 8.51 13.27
N ILE A 72 4.29 8.36 12.56
CA ILE A 72 3.42 7.18 12.63
C ILE A 72 3.76 6.26 11.48
N ALA A 73 4.33 5.10 11.80
CA ALA A 73 4.59 4.04 10.85
C ALA A 73 3.45 3.01 10.87
N LEU A 74 2.94 2.70 9.68
CA LEU A 74 1.81 1.84 9.42
C LEU A 74 2.27 0.73 8.49
N VAL A 75 1.90 -0.51 8.77
CA VAL A 75 2.27 -1.69 7.99
C VAL A 75 1.01 -2.41 7.52
N VAL A 76 0.99 -2.83 6.26
CA VAL A 76 -0.04 -3.73 5.69
C VAL A 76 0.69 -4.92 5.08
N GLU A 77 0.53 -6.10 5.66
CA GLU A 77 1.21 -7.31 5.19
C GLU A 77 0.63 -7.79 3.85
N ASN A 78 1.50 -8.31 2.98
CA ASN A 78 1.06 -8.98 1.75
C ASN A 78 1.00 -10.48 2.03
N ARG A 79 -0.21 -11.06 2.00
CA ARG A 79 -0.38 -12.50 2.23
C ARG A 79 0.21 -13.33 1.09
N ASP A 80 0.15 -12.79 -0.12
CA ASP A 80 0.65 -13.46 -1.31
C ASP A 80 2.18 -13.59 -1.30
N TRP A 81 2.91 -12.88 -0.43
CA TRP A 81 4.37 -12.99 -0.28
C TRP A 81 4.86 -14.44 -0.17
N GLN A 82 4.07 -15.33 0.44
CA GLN A 82 4.41 -16.75 0.57
C GLN A 82 4.68 -17.44 -0.78
N ASN A 83 4.08 -16.94 -1.87
CA ASN A 83 4.26 -17.44 -3.24
C ASN A 83 5.41 -16.75 -4.01
N TRP A 84 6.06 -15.76 -3.40
CA TRP A 84 7.04 -14.88 -4.04
C TRP A 84 8.37 -14.78 -3.28
N THR A 85 8.55 -15.59 -2.24
CA THR A 85 9.70 -15.49 -1.31
C THR A 85 11.05 -15.57 -2.00
N ASP A 86 11.17 -16.38 -3.06
CA ASP A 86 12.35 -16.57 -3.89
C ASP A 86 12.51 -15.46 -4.95
N ARG A 87 11.43 -15.14 -5.67
CA ARG A 87 11.41 -14.20 -6.80
C ARG A 87 11.51 -12.74 -6.40
N MET A 88 11.11 -12.42 -5.17
CA MET A 88 11.12 -11.08 -4.60
C MET A 88 12.04 -11.02 -3.36
N ALA A 89 12.97 -11.97 -3.23
CA ALA A 89 13.96 -11.98 -2.15
C ALA A 89 14.82 -10.72 -2.19
N ALA A 90 15.00 -10.06 -1.04
CA ALA A 90 15.86 -8.87 -0.94
C ALA A 90 17.37 -9.20 -1.03
N PHE A 91 17.73 -10.46 -0.75
CA PHE A 91 19.10 -10.94 -0.74
C PHE A 91 19.16 -12.36 -1.29
N GLY A 92 20.31 -12.73 -1.86
CA GLY A 92 20.54 -14.04 -2.47
C GLY A 92 20.63 -13.96 -3.99
N ASP A 93 20.92 -15.09 -4.60
CA ASP A 93 20.97 -15.24 -6.06
C ASP A 93 19.56 -15.44 -6.63
N ALA A 94 19.38 -15.05 -7.89
CA ALA A 94 18.16 -15.35 -8.62
C ALA A 94 17.94 -16.87 -8.74
N PRO A 95 16.71 -17.37 -8.61
CA PRO A 95 16.44 -18.78 -8.79
C PRO A 95 16.70 -19.21 -10.25
N ASP A 96 17.17 -20.44 -10.45
CA ASP A 96 17.55 -20.96 -11.78
C ASP A 96 16.37 -20.96 -12.78
N ASP A 97 15.13 -21.03 -12.29
CA ASP A 97 13.90 -21.03 -13.08
C ASP A 97 13.30 -19.63 -13.26
N LEU A 98 14.02 -18.55 -12.89
CA LEU A 98 13.51 -17.19 -12.97
C LEU A 98 13.13 -16.82 -14.41
N LYS A 99 11.85 -16.54 -14.61
CA LYS A 99 11.33 -15.99 -15.86
C LYS A 99 11.17 -14.48 -15.75
N ARG A 100 11.94 -13.76 -16.55
CA ARG A 100 11.87 -12.29 -16.66
C ARG A 100 10.63 -11.84 -17.42
N GLU A 101 10.12 -10.66 -17.07
CA GLU A 101 9.04 -9.99 -17.77
C GLU A 101 9.63 -9.05 -18.84
N THR A 102 9.72 -9.53 -20.08
CA THR A 102 10.35 -8.76 -21.18
C THR A 102 9.36 -8.13 -22.14
N THR A 103 8.06 -8.32 -21.94
CA THR A 103 7.00 -7.81 -22.83
C THR A 103 6.22 -6.72 -22.11
N PRO A 104 6.55 -5.43 -22.33
CA PRO A 104 5.90 -4.33 -21.62
C PRO A 104 4.43 -4.18 -22.06
N ARG A 105 3.53 -3.94 -21.10
CA ARG A 105 2.09 -3.77 -21.37
C ARG A 105 1.80 -2.33 -21.79
N PRO A 106 1.09 -2.11 -22.92
CA PRO A 106 0.61 -0.77 -23.29
C PRO A 106 -0.23 -0.14 -22.17
N GLY A 107 0.01 1.14 -21.89
CA GLY A 107 -0.69 1.88 -20.83
C GLY A 107 -0.14 1.67 -19.41
N HIS A 108 0.83 0.78 -19.22
CA HIS A 108 1.53 0.59 -17.95
C HIS A 108 2.89 1.27 -17.91
N ALA A 109 3.47 1.35 -16.71
CA ALA A 109 4.79 1.94 -16.49
C ALA A 109 5.95 1.10 -17.03
N ASP A 110 5.71 -0.17 -17.39
CA ASP A 110 6.69 -1.20 -17.71
C ASP A 110 7.83 -0.70 -18.62
N LEU A 111 7.52 -0.26 -19.85
CA LEU A 111 8.55 0.13 -20.85
C LEU A 111 9.36 1.35 -20.39
N VAL A 112 8.69 2.42 -19.99
CA VAL A 112 9.36 3.68 -19.64
C VAL A 112 10.17 3.51 -18.35
N GLY A 113 9.65 2.74 -17.39
CA GLY A 113 10.35 2.42 -16.16
C GLY A 113 11.59 1.59 -16.40
N ALA A 114 11.49 0.54 -17.23
CA ALA A 114 12.61 -0.36 -17.51
C ALA A 114 13.75 0.40 -18.19
N LEU A 115 13.41 1.21 -19.20
CA LEU A 115 14.37 2.09 -19.88
C LEU A 115 14.99 3.13 -18.93
N LYS A 116 14.21 3.68 -17.99
CA LYS A 116 14.68 4.71 -17.04
C LYS A 116 15.76 4.19 -16.09
N ILE A 117 15.63 2.94 -15.64
CA ILE A 117 16.55 2.34 -14.68
C ILE A 117 17.54 1.37 -15.32
N ASP A 118 17.57 1.31 -16.66
CA ASP A 118 18.36 0.36 -17.44
C ASP A 118 18.14 -1.10 -16.99
N SER A 119 16.90 -1.44 -16.65
CA SER A 119 16.52 -2.82 -16.33
C SER A 119 16.05 -3.54 -17.58
N ASN A 120 16.43 -4.81 -17.66
CA ASN A 120 16.00 -5.72 -18.70
C ASN A 120 14.77 -6.54 -18.25
N ASP A 121 14.36 -6.47 -16.99
CA ASP A 121 13.16 -7.12 -16.45
C ASP A 121 12.12 -6.06 -16.04
N CYS A 122 10.96 -6.06 -16.68
CA CYS A 122 9.86 -5.16 -16.33
C CYS A 122 9.33 -5.42 -14.91
N ARG A 123 9.67 -6.56 -14.28
CA ARG A 123 9.29 -6.88 -12.91
C ARG A 123 9.74 -5.82 -11.90
N ASP A 124 10.96 -5.30 -12.06
CA ASP A 124 11.52 -4.25 -11.19
C ASP A 124 10.68 -2.98 -11.17
N VAL A 125 9.89 -2.75 -12.23
CA VAL A 125 9.03 -1.58 -12.38
C VAL A 125 7.61 -1.90 -11.94
N LEU A 126 7.04 -3.01 -12.44
CA LEU A 126 5.62 -3.32 -12.23
C LEU A 126 5.29 -3.53 -10.74
N GLU A 127 6.26 -4.04 -9.97
CA GLU A 127 6.05 -4.32 -8.56
C GLU A 127 5.77 -3.05 -7.76
N ARG A 128 6.48 -1.95 -8.08
CA ARG A 128 6.27 -0.66 -7.42
C ARG A 128 5.19 0.20 -8.08
N ALA A 129 5.04 0.11 -9.40
CA ALA A 129 4.02 0.86 -10.14
C ALA A 129 2.60 0.29 -9.96
N SER A 130 2.48 -0.93 -9.43
CA SER A 130 1.21 -1.59 -9.14
C SER A 130 0.32 -0.77 -8.21
N ALA A 131 -0.99 -0.80 -8.48
CA ALA A 131 -2.01 -0.19 -7.62
C ALA A 131 -2.09 -0.82 -6.21
N ARG A 132 -1.36 -1.91 -5.94
CA ARG A 132 -1.24 -2.48 -4.59
C ARG A 132 -0.76 -1.43 -3.58
N GLU A 133 0.14 -0.53 -3.97
CA GLU A 133 0.64 0.57 -3.16
C GLU A 133 -0.47 1.45 -2.57
N THR A 134 -1.62 1.54 -3.23
CA THR A 134 -2.76 2.34 -2.73
C THR A 134 -3.31 1.85 -1.39
N ALA A 135 -3.06 0.59 -0.99
CA ALA A 135 -3.40 0.12 0.36
C ALA A 135 -2.61 0.88 1.45
N ALA A 136 -1.33 1.18 1.20
CA ALA A 136 -0.52 2.01 2.10
C ALA A 136 -1.05 3.45 2.20
N ARG A 137 -1.49 4.01 1.06
CA ARG A 137 -2.14 5.33 1.02
C ARG A 137 -3.44 5.36 1.80
N VAL A 138 -4.28 4.32 1.67
CA VAL A 138 -5.54 4.23 2.41
C VAL A 138 -5.28 4.08 3.91
N ALA A 139 -4.31 3.25 4.32
CA ALA A 139 -3.91 3.14 5.72
C ALA A 139 -3.47 4.49 6.29
N ALA A 140 -2.61 5.23 5.57
CA ALA A 140 -2.17 6.56 5.97
C ALA A 140 -3.31 7.60 5.97
N ALA A 141 -4.21 7.54 4.99
CA ALA A 141 -5.36 8.43 4.90
C ALA A 141 -6.32 8.25 6.08
N GLY A 142 -6.34 7.07 6.71
CA GLY A 142 -7.07 6.86 7.96
C GLY A 142 -6.62 7.81 9.07
N ILE A 143 -5.31 8.10 9.20
CA ILE A 143 -4.80 9.10 10.15
C ILE A 143 -5.31 10.50 9.81
N ALA A 144 -5.28 10.88 8.53
CA ALA A 144 -5.81 12.15 8.07
C ALA A 144 -7.32 12.27 8.30
N ARG A 145 -8.06 11.17 8.12
CA ARG A 145 -9.50 11.09 8.37
C ARG A 145 -9.82 11.31 9.84
N GLU A 146 -9.09 10.68 10.76
CA GLU A 146 -9.28 10.91 12.20
C GLU A 146 -9.07 12.38 12.57
N LEU A 147 -8.05 13.04 11.99
CA LEU A 147 -7.84 14.48 12.20
C LEU A 147 -9.01 15.33 11.69
N LEU A 148 -9.55 14.99 10.51
CA LEU A 148 -10.68 15.71 9.92
C LEU A 148 -11.98 15.51 10.72
N VAL A 149 -12.18 14.33 11.30
CA VAL A 149 -13.34 14.03 12.16
C VAL A 149 -13.34 14.92 13.41
N GLU A 150 -12.18 15.16 14.04
CA GLU A 150 -12.06 16.10 15.17
C GLU A 150 -12.44 17.55 14.79
N LEU A 151 -12.36 17.90 13.50
CA LEU A 151 -12.77 19.20 12.96
C LEU A 151 -14.21 19.21 12.44
N GLY A 152 -14.96 18.11 12.56
CA GLY A 152 -16.32 17.97 12.04
C GLY A 152 -16.38 17.86 10.50
N VAL A 153 -15.30 17.42 9.85
CA VAL A 153 -15.22 17.29 8.40
C VAL A 153 -15.41 15.83 7.97
N GLU A 154 -16.33 15.59 7.04
CA GLU A 154 -16.58 14.28 6.45
C GLU A 154 -16.10 14.20 5.00
N VAL A 155 -15.57 13.03 4.62
CA VAL A 155 -15.08 12.76 3.26
C VAL A 155 -15.68 11.46 2.73
N PHE A 156 -16.35 11.55 1.59
CA PHE A 156 -16.98 10.44 0.88
C PHE A 156 -16.69 10.50 -0.63
N SER A 157 -17.05 9.44 -1.35
CA SER A 157 -16.89 9.33 -2.81
C SER A 157 -18.01 8.50 -3.41
N TYR A 158 -18.41 8.80 -4.64
CA TYR A 158 -19.35 8.00 -5.42
C TYR A 158 -18.94 8.00 -6.90
N VAL A 159 -19.38 6.99 -7.65
CA VAL A 159 -19.06 6.84 -9.08
C VAL A 159 -20.17 7.49 -9.91
N THR A 160 -19.80 8.38 -10.83
CA THR A 160 -20.75 9.07 -11.73
C THR A 160 -20.98 8.34 -13.05
N SER A 161 -20.00 7.57 -13.53
CA SER A 161 -20.05 6.82 -14.78
C SER A 161 -19.02 5.69 -14.78
N ILE A 162 -19.32 4.59 -15.48
CA ILE A 162 -18.39 3.48 -15.74
C ILE A 162 -18.55 3.05 -17.19
N GLY A 163 -17.51 3.21 -18.00
CA GLY A 163 -17.46 2.72 -19.38
C GLY A 163 -18.32 3.51 -20.37
#